data_AF-A0A969KRD1-F1
#
_entry.id   AF-A0A969KRD1-F1
#
_cell.length_a   1.000
_cell.length_b   1.000
_cell.length_c   1.000
_cell.angle_alpha   90.00
_cell.angle_beta   90.00
_cell.angle_gamma   90.00
#
_symmetry.space_group_name_H-M   'P 1'
#
loop_
_entity.id
_entity.type
_entity.pdbx_description
1 polymer ?
#
loop_
_entity_poly.entity_id
_entity_poly.type
_entity_poly.pdbx_seq_one_letter_code
_entity_poly.pdbx_strand_id
1 'polypeptide(L)'
;MRSPLELHLYPGNQCNRDCSFCTVFGSPKGWHQEYTAEHLDAAHRVIITSDRGVLKFYGGEPTLHPENVIWAIAYFARTGI
;
A
#
# COMPACT_ATOMS: atom_id res chain seq x y z
N MET A 1 -7.40 3.06 -25.94
CA MET A 1 -7.44 2.19 -24.74
C MET A 1 -7.10 3.07 -23.55
N ARG A 2 -7.90 3.09 -22.47
CA ARG A 2 -7.58 3.86 -21.26
C ARG A 2 -6.58 3.09 -20.39
N SER A 3 -5.65 3.79 -19.77
CA SER A 3 -4.72 3.23 -18.79
C SER A 3 -5.47 2.73 -17.56
N PRO A 4 -4.97 1.67 -16.88
CA PRO A 4 -5.56 1.18 -15.63
C PRO A 4 -5.57 2.25 -14.54
N LEU A 5 -6.54 2.19 -13.64
CA LEU A 5 -6.51 2.97 -12.40
C LEU A 5 -5.50 2.32 -11.46
N GLU A 6 -4.49 3.07 -11.02
CA GLU A 6 -3.49 2.57 -10.07
C GLU A 6 -3.68 3.26 -8.72
N LEU A 7 -3.86 2.46 -7.67
CA LEU A 7 -3.91 2.95 -6.29
C LEU A 7 -2.70 2.43 -5.52
N HIS A 8 -1.85 3.35 -5.06
CA HIS A 8 -0.71 3.01 -4.23
C HIS A 8 -1.09 3.16 -2.76
N LEU A 9 -1.01 2.06 -2.00
CA LEU A 9 -1.22 2.08 -0.55
C LEU A 9 0.09 2.29 0.17
N TYR A 10 0.14 3.29 1.04
CA TYR A 10 1.27 3.61 1.90
C TYR A 10 0.84 3.42 3.36
N PRO A 11 1.40 2.46 4.11
CA PRO A 11 1.20 2.35 5.56
C PRO A 11 2.16 3.27 6.31
N GLY A 12 2.81 4.20 5.61
CA GLY A 12 3.87 5.05 6.14
C GLY A 12 5.06 5.13 5.21
N ASN A 13 6.07 5.87 5.67
CA ASN A 13 7.32 6.04 4.95
C ASN A 13 8.50 5.34 5.63
N GLN A 14 8.32 4.67 6.77
CA GLN A 14 9.41 3.98 7.48
C GLN A 14 10.20 3.03 6.56
N CYS A 15 11.52 3.17 6.56
CA CYS A 15 12.46 2.34 5.80
C CYS A 15 13.73 2.09 6.62
N ASN A 16 14.35 0.92 6.45
CA ASN A 16 15.65 0.58 7.06
C ASN A 16 16.84 0.82 6.13
N ARG A 17 16.62 1.49 4.98
CA ARG A 17 17.65 1.86 3.99
C ARG A 17 17.70 3.37 3.81
N ASP A 18 18.90 3.89 3.58
CA ASP A 18 19.16 5.30 3.38
C ASP A 18 19.62 5.57 1.93
N CYS A 19 18.73 5.31 0.97
CA CYS A 19 19.05 5.46 -0.44
C CYS A 19 19.16 6.95 -0.82
N SER A 20 20.28 7.37 -1.43
CA SER A 20 20.52 8.77 -1.83
C SER A 20 19.53 9.32 -2.86
N PHE A 21 18.80 8.44 -3.53
CA PHE A 21 17.79 8.76 -4.54
C PHE A 21 16.34 8.58 -4.04
N CYS A 22 16.14 8.24 -2.76
CA CYS A 22 14.82 7.99 -2.20
C CYS A 22 13.97 9.27 -2.18
N THR A 23 12.79 9.24 -2.79
CA THR A 23 11.81 10.34 -2.77
C THR A 23 10.75 10.20 -1.66
N VAL A 24 10.80 9.11 -0.89
CA VAL A 24 9.86 8.81 0.20
C VAL A 24 10.40 9.29 1.56
N PHE A 25 11.70 9.59 1.65
CA PHE A 25 12.37 10.20 2.81
C PHE A 25 12.05 9.52 4.16
N GLY A 26 12.18 8.20 4.16
CA GLY A 26 11.76 7.31 5.26
C GLY A 26 12.80 6.97 6.31
N SER A 27 14.06 7.28 6.05
CA SER A 27 15.21 6.93 6.88
C SER A 27 15.62 8.10 7.78
N PRO A 28 16.20 7.86 8.97
CA PRO A 28 16.27 6.58 9.68
C PRO A 28 15.02 6.32 10.55
N LYS A 29 14.10 7.29 10.61
CA LYS A 29 12.94 7.31 11.52
C LYS A 29 11.69 7.85 10.83
N GLY A 30 11.28 7.19 9.75
CA GLY A 30 9.95 7.41 9.16
C GLY A 30 8.84 6.92 10.10
N TRP A 31 7.60 7.24 9.75
CA TRP A 31 6.42 6.80 10.48
C TRP A 31 5.82 5.55 9.84
N HIS A 32 5.08 4.80 10.65
CA HIS A 32 4.32 3.62 10.25
C HIS A 32 2.97 3.62 10.96
N GLN A 33 1.93 3.24 10.22
CA GLN A 33 0.59 2.96 10.69
C GLN A 33 0.06 1.73 9.95
N GLU A 34 -0.39 0.75 10.72
CA GLU A 34 -0.97 -0.46 10.16
C GLU A 34 -2.20 -0.17 9.30
N TYR A 35 -2.39 -0.98 8.26
CA TYR A 35 -3.66 -1.07 7.58
C TYR A 35 -4.73 -1.59 8.54
N THR A 36 -5.89 -0.92 8.51
CA THR A 36 -7.11 -1.35 9.20
C THR A 36 -8.17 -1.75 8.18
N ALA A 37 -9.19 -2.48 8.61
CA ALA A 37 -10.26 -2.90 7.71
C ALA A 37 -10.96 -1.70 7.07
N GLU A 38 -11.18 -0.63 7.84
CA GLU A 38 -11.82 0.60 7.38
C GLU A 38 -11.00 1.31 6.29
N HIS A 39 -9.66 1.29 6.42
CA HIS A 39 -8.76 1.81 5.39
C HIS A 39 -8.83 0.96 4.12
N LEU A 40 -8.76 -0.38 4.25
CA LEU A 40 -8.83 -1.27 3.10
C LEU A 40 -10.19 -1.22 2.40
N ASP A 41 -11.28 -1.06 3.15
CA ASP A 41 -12.63 -0.82 2.61
C ASP A 41 -12.69 0.47 1.78
N ALA A 42 -12.04 1.54 2.25
CA ALA A 42 -11.97 2.79 1.50
C ALA A 42 -11.17 2.62 0.19
N ALA A 43 -10.03 1.93 0.25
CA ALA A 43 -9.23 1.61 -0.93
C ALA A 43 -9.99 0.73 -1.93
N HIS A 44 -10.73 -0.27 -1.43
CA HIS A 44 -11.56 -1.16 -2.24
C HIS A 44 -12.62 -0.36 -3.01
N ARG A 45 -13.34 0.54 -2.33
CA ARG A 45 -14.35 1.40 -2.97
C ARG A 45 -13.80 2.27 -4.11
N VAL A 46 -12.53 2.68 -4.02
CA VAL A 46 -11.88 3.47 -5.09
C VAL A 46 -11.54 2.56 -6.27
N ILE A 47 -10.88 1.43 -6.01
CA ILE A 47 -10.27 0.63 -7.07
C ILE A 47 -11.29 -0.15 -7.91
N ILE A 48 -12.43 -0.54 -7.33
CA ILE A 48 -13.53 -1.21 -8.05
C ILE A 48 -14.29 -0.31 -9.02
N THR A 49 -14.04 1.01 -8.99
CA THR A 49 -14.62 1.93 -9.98
C THR A 49 -14.00 1.76 -11.38
N SER A 50 -12.90 1.00 -11.48
CA SER A 50 -12.25 0.66 -12.72
C SER A 50 -12.35 -0.85 -12.99
N ASP A 51 -12.68 -1.19 -14.23
CA ASP A 51 -12.59 -2.54 -14.80
C ASP A 51 -11.15 -3.07 -14.90
N ARG A 52 -10.16 -2.19 -14.69
CA ARG A 52 -8.72 -2.49 -14.74
C ARG A 52 -8.00 -1.82 -13.57
N GLY A 53 -8.55 -1.94 -12.37
CA GLY A 53 -7.91 -1.45 -11.15
C GLY A 53 -6.66 -2.26 -10.78
N VAL A 54 -5.58 -1.57 -10.38
CA VAL A 54 -4.37 -2.18 -9.83
C VAL A 54 -4.06 -1.56 -8.48
N LEU A 55 -3.95 -2.39 -7.46
CA LEU A 55 -3.53 -1.99 -6.13
C LEU A 55 -2.05 -2.34 -5.92
N LYS A 56 -1.26 -1.38 -5.44
CA LYS A 56 0.17 -1.56 -5.19
C LYS A 56 0.51 -1.21 -3.75
N PHE A 57 1.13 -2.13 -3.03
CA PHE A 57 1.70 -1.85 -1.73
C PHE A 57 3.04 -1.13 -1.91
N TYR A 58 3.11 0.09 -1.38
CA TYR A 58 4.28 0.98 -1.45
C TYR A 58 4.56 1.55 -0.06
N GLY A 59 5.64 2.31 0.07
CA GLY A 59 6.05 2.88 1.35
C GLY A 59 7.50 3.29 1.34
N GLY A 60 8.09 3.33 2.53
CA GLY A 60 9.54 3.18 2.67
C GLY A 60 9.93 1.75 2.33
N GLU A 61 9.85 0.85 3.32
CA GLU A 61 10.01 -0.59 3.11
C GLU A 61 8.77 -1.34 3.65
N PRO A 62 7.80 -1.68 2.79
CA PRO A 62 6.59 -2.40 3.20
C PRO A 62 6.89 -3.74 3.88
N THR A 63 8.00 -4.40 3.54
CA THR A 63 8.34 -5.71 4.14
C THR A 63 8.97 -5.60 5.53
N LEU A 64 9.05 -4.41 6.13
CA LEU A 64 9.40 -4.26 7.55
C LEU A 64 8.30 -4.78 8.49
N HIS A 65 7.04 -4.73 8.06
CA HIS A 65 5.86 -5.20 8.80
C HIS A 65 5.06 -6.18 7.92
N PRO A 66 5.67 -7.33 7.55
CA PRO A 66 5.14 -8.20 6.51
C PRO A 66 3.78 -8.82 6.87
N GLU A 67 3.51 -9.08 8.14
CA GLU A 67 2.24 -9.62 8.61
C GLU A 67 1.04 -8.73 8.27
N ASN A 68 1.16 -7.41 8.44
CA ASN A 68 0.08 -6.48 8.14
C ASN A 68 -0.15 -6.32 6.62
N VAL A 69 0.93 -6.39 5.83
CA VAL A 69 0.85 -6.40 4.36
C VAL A 69 0.19 -7.68 3.85
N ILE A 70 0.60 -8.85 4.35
CA ILE A 70 0.01 -10.15 3.98
C ILE A 70 -1.47 -10.19 4.37
N TRP A 71 -1.81 -9.71 5.57
CA TRP A 71 -3.20 -9.59 5.99
C TRP A 71 -4.02 -8.71 5.04
N ALA A 72 -3.48 -7.56 4.61
CA ALA A 72 -4.14 -6.66 3.68
C ALA A 72 -4.32 -7.28 2.28
N ILE A 73 -3.32 -8.01 1.77
CA ILE A 73 -3.44 -8.78 0.51
C ILE A 73 -4.57 -9.81 0.63
N ALA A 74 -4.58 -10.58 1.73
CA ALA A 74 -5.62 -11.57 1.97
C ALA A 74 -7.01 -10.94 2.17
N TYR A 75 -7.08 -9.73 2.72
CA TYR A 75 -8.32 -8.97 2.85
C TYR A 75 -8.92 -8.68 1.48
N PHE A 76 -8.16 -8.10 0.56
CA PHE A 76 -8.62 -7.78 -0.79
C PHE A 76 -9.00 -9.01 -1.61
N ALA A 77 -8.22 -10.10 -1.51
CA ALA A 77 -8.53 -11.35 -2.18
C ALA A 77 -9.89 -11.94 -1.77
N ARG A 78 -10.35 -11.70 -0.53
CA ARG A 78 -11.69 -12.11 -0.08
C ARG A 78 -12.80 -11.18 -0.56
N THR A 79 -12.49 -9.93 -0.89
CA THR A 79 -13.50 -8.92 -1.28
C THR A 79 -13.66 -8.76 -2.79
N GLY A 80 -12.90 -9.51 -3.60
CA GLY A 80 -13.07 -9.56 -5.05
C GLY A 80 -12.17 -8.62 -5.85
N ILE A 81 -11.03 -8.22 -5.28
CA ILE A 81 -9.87 -7.74 -6.05
C ILE A 81 -8.93 -8.92 -6.31
#